data_AF-A0A9R0QX49-F1
#
_entry.id   AF-A0A9R0QX49-F1
#
_cell.length_a   1.000
_cell.length_b   1.000
_cell.length_c   1.000
_cell.angle_alpha   90.00
_cell.angle_beta   90.00
_cell.angle_gamma   90.00
#
_symmetry.space_group_name_H-M   'P 1'
#
loop_
_entity.id
_entity.type
_entity.pdbx_description
1 polymer ?
#
loop_
_entity_poly.entity_id
_entity_poly.type
_entity_poly.pdbx_seq_one_letter_code
_entity_poly.pdbx_strand_id
1 'polypeptide(L)'
;MCPGGQVVLTSTNPLELCVNGMSFSRRASKWANSALVVTVSSHDFEPFQSHGSLAGVEFQREYERRAAMMGGGNFVVPAQCVTDFISNKLSGWGFVHPNSMSYSLLT
;
A
#
# COMPACT_ATOMS: atom_id res chain seq x y z
N MET A 1 -7.19 -11.00 -4.53
CA MET A 1 -7.93 -11.21 -3.27
C MET A 1 -7.39 -12.46 -2.58
N CYS A 2 -7.16 -12.38 -1.27
CA CYS A 2 -6.51 -13.39 -0.43
C CYS A 2 -7.39 -13.70 0.80
N PRO A 3 -8.24 -14.74 0.74
CA PRO A 3 -9.07 -15.19 1.86
C PRO A 3 -8.22 -15.75 2.99
N GLY A 4 -8.58 -15.44 4.23
CA GLY A 4 -7.91 -15.97 5.43
C GLY A 4 -6.40 -15.82 5.35
N GLY A 5 -5.95 -14.66 4.89
CA GLY A 5 -4.56 -14.34 4.58
C GLY A 5 -3.97 -13.26 5.47
N GLN A 6 -2.90 -12.67 4.97
CA GLN A 6 -2.17 -11.56 5.57
C GLN A 6 -1.68 -10.61 4.48
N VAL A 7 -1.43 -9.37 4.87
CA VAL A 7 -0.70 -8.43 4.03
C VAL A 7 0.78 -8.57 4.34
N VAL A 8 1.59 -8.62 3.29
CA VAL A 8 3.02 -8.93 3.37
C VAL A 8 3.82 -7.78 2.77
N LEU A 9 4.97 -7.49 3.39
CA LEU A 9 5.96 -6.59 2.82
C LEU A 9 6.58 -7.25 1.59
N THR A 10 6.67 -6.51 0.50
CA THR A 10 7.28 -6.93 -0.77
C THR A 10 8.31 -5.92 -1.29
N SER A 11 8.70 -4.96 -0.45
CA SER A 11 9.76 -4.00 -0.76
C SER A 11 11.07 -4.69 -1.15
N THR A 12 11.71 -4.19 -2.21
CA THR A 12 13.05 -4.62 -2.63
C THR A 12 14.15 -3.61 -2.27
N ASN A 13 13.78 -2.46 -1.71
CA ASN A 13 14.66 -1.36 -1.35
C ASN A 13 14.26 -0.80 0.03
N PRO A 14 15.22 -0.56 0.95
CA PRO A 14 14.93 -0.07 2.31
C PRO A 14 14.30 1.33 2.38
N LEU A 15 14.40 2.12 1.31
CA LEU A 15 13.79 3.46 1.23
C LEU A 15 12.40 3.47 0.58
N GLU A 16 11.93 2.32 0.13
CA GLU A 16 10.68 2.14 -0.62
C GLU A 16 9.76 1.17 0.13
N LEU A 17 8.46 1.45 0.09
CA LEU A 17 7.45 0.60 0.72
C LEU A 17 6.48 0.04 -0.30
N CYS A 18 6.46 -1.28 -0.42
CA CYS A 18 5.52 -2.05 -1.24
C CYS A 18 4.92 -3.18 -0.41
N VAL A 19 3.63 -3.45 -0.58
CA VAL A 19 2.95 -4.60 0.05
C VAL A 19 2.15 -5.40 -0.98
N ASN A 20 1.86 -6.64 -0.63
CA ASN A 20 0.94 -7.49 -1.37
C ASN A 20 0.06 -8.32 -0.41
N GLY A 21 -0.87 -9.09 -0.96
CA GLY A 21 -1.66 -10.07 -0.22
C GLY A 21 -1.13 -11.49 -0.39
N MET A 22 -1.19 -12.28 0.67
CA MET A 22 -0.81 -13.70 0.64
C MET A 22 -1.72 -14.52 1.57
N SER A 23 -1.95 -15.79 1.22
CA SER A 23 -2.63 -16.75 2.09
C SER A 23 -1.84 -18.05 2.15
N PHE A 24 -1.76 -18.65 3.34
CA PHE A 24 -1.36 -20.05 3.46
C PHE A 24 -2.44 -20.96 2.86
N SER A 25 -2.06 -22.19 2.49
CA SER A 25 -2.97 -23.18 1.89
C SER A 25 -4.31 -23.34 2.65
N ARG A 26 -4.24 -23.37 3.99
CA ARG A 26 -5.41 -23.51 4.86
C ARG A 26 -6.36 -22.31 4.89
N ARG A 27 -5.92 -21.11 4.44
CA ARG A 27 -6.70 -19.86 4.44
C ARG A 27 -7.44 -19.62 5.78
N ALA A 28 -6.73 -19.83 6.89
CA ALA A 28 -7.32 -19.88 8.22
C ALA A 28 -6.98 -18.66 9.10
N SER A 29 -6.34 -17.63 8.54
CA SER A 29 -6.20 -16.35 9.28
C SER A 29 -7.57 -15.75 9.55
N LYS A 30 -7.67 -14.99 10.64
CA LYS A 30 -8.88 -14.24 11.02
C LYS A 30 -9.32 -13.25 9.93
N TRP A 31 -8.41 -12.81 9.08
CA TRP A 31 -8.60 -11.68 8.18
C TRP A 31 -8.55 -12.11 6.71
N ALA A 32 -9.37 -11.46 5.89
CA ALA A 32 -9.26 -11.50 4.43
C ALA A 32 -8.70 -10.16 3.94
N ASN A 33 -7.93 -10.18 2.85
CA ASN A 33 -7.39 -8.97 2.26
C ASN A 33 -7.50 -8.96 0.73
N SER A 34 -7.49 -7.77 0.17
CA SER A 34 -7.41 -7.52 -1.27
C SER A 34 -6.87 -6.12 -1.49
N ALA A 35 -6.13 -5.92 -2.57
CA ALA A 35 -5.82 -4.59 -3.05
C ALA A 35 -7.10 -3.97 -3.64
N LEU A 36 -7.44 -2.77 -3.17
CA LEU A 36 -8.41 -1.90 -3.82
C LEU A 36 -7.60 -0.87 -4.61
N VAL A 37 -7.65 -0.96 -5.94
CA VAL A 37 -6.76 -0.23 -6.83
C VAL A 37 -7.53 0.56 -7.87
N VAL A 38 -6.90 1.59 -8.41
CA VAL A 38 -7.37 2.35 -9.56
C VAL A 38 -6.33 2.25 -10.67
N THR A 39 -6.78 2.16 -11.92
CA THR A 39 -5.88 2.17 -13.07
C THR A 39 -5.31 3.56 -13.27
N VAL A 40 -3.99 3.65 -13.44
CA VAL A 40 -3.31 4.87 -13.90
C VAL A 40 -2.95 4.75 -15.37
N SER A 41 -2.83 5.89 -16.03
CA SER A 41 -2.48 6.06 -17.44
C SER A 41 -1.24 6.93 -17.59
N SER A 42 -0.73 7.06 -18.81
CA SER A 42 0.41 7.94 -19.11
C SER A 42 0.19 9.42 -18.78
N HIS A 43 -1.07 9.86 -18.67
CA HIS A 43 -1.38 11.22 -18.25
C HIS A 43 -1.09 11.44 -16.76
N ASP A 44 -1.29 10.42 -15.93
CA ASP A 44 -1.12 10.51 -14.47
C ASP A 44 0.35 10.61 -14.05
N PHE A 45 1.27 10.16 -14.92
CA PHE A 45 2.73 10.25 -14.73
C PHE A 45 3.43 11.12 -15.77
N GLU A 46 2.70 12.07 -16.38
CA GLU A 46 3.30 13.11 -17.22
C GLU A 46 4.45 13.88 -16.52
N PRO A 47 4.36 14.22 -15.21
CA PRO A 47 5.48 14.87 -14.51
C PRO A 47 6.80 14.09 -14.53
N PHE A 48 6.77 12.79 -14.84
CA PHE A 48 7.94 11.90 -14.89
C PHE A 48 8.43 11.65 -16.33
N GLN A 49 7.92 12.36 -17.33
CA GLN A 49 8.29 12.17 -18.75
C GLN A 49 9.80 12.32 -19.03
N SER A 50 10.55 13.06 -18.20
CA SER A 50 12.01 13.14 -18.30
C SER A 50 12.71 11.79 -18.19
N HIS A 51 12.05 10.78 -17.60
CA HIS A 51 12.53 9.40 -17.51
C HIS A 51 12.17 8.54 -18.75
N GLY A 52 11.57 9.14 -19.79
CA GLY A 52 11.25 8.49 -21.05
C GLY A 52 10.31 7.29 -20.88
N SER A 53 10.65 6.16 -21.50
CA SER A 53 9.87 4.92 -21.40
C SER A 53 9.76 4.35 -19.99
N LEU A 54 10.60 4.82 -19.05
CA LEU A 54 10.59 4.40 -17.65
C LEU A 54 9.82 5.37 -16.73
N ALA A 55 9.12 6.36 -17.28
CA ALA A 55 8.33 7.33 -16.50
C ALA A 55 7.35 6.66 -15.51
N GLY A 56 6.69 5.58 -15.93
CA GLY A 56 5.80 4.81 -15.05
C GLY A 56 6.53 4.11 -13.89
N VAL A 57 7.77 3.67 -14.10
CA VAL A 57 8.59 3.06 -13.03
C VAL A 57 9.02 4.12 -12.03
N GLU A 58 9.37 5.33 -12.48
CA GLU A 58 9.71 6.40 -11.54
C GLU A 58 8.48 6.91 -10.78
N PHE A 59 7.31 6.96 -11.43
CA PHE A 59 6.04 7.20 -10.74
C PHE A 59 5.80 6.20 -9.61
N GLN A 60 5.97 4.90 -9.88
CA GLN A 60 5.85 3.85 -8.85
C GLN A 60 6.82 4.09 -7.69
N ARG A 61 8.11 4.30 -7.99
CA ARG A 61 9.14 4.54 -6.96
C ARG A 61 8.86 5.78 -6.11
N GLU A 62 8.37 6.86 -6.71
CA GLU A 62 7.99 8.06 -5.98
C GLU A 62 6.92 7.75 -4.92
N TYR A 63 5.88 7.00 -5.30
CA TYR A 63 4.82 6.63 -4.36
C TYR A 63 5.28 5.60 -3.31
N GLU A 64 6.14 4.65 -3.67
CA GLU A 64 6.75 3.73 -2.71
C GLU A 64 7.61 4.47 -1.67
N ARG A 65 8.40 5.47 -2.08
CA ARG A 65 9.18 6.32 -1.16
C ARG A 65 8.28 7.18 -0.28
N ARG A 66 7.22 7.76 -0.85
CA ARG A 66 6.22 8.52 -0.08
C ARG A 66 5.54 7.66 0.97
N ALA A 67 5.14 6.44 0.62
CA ALA A 67 4.53 5.51 1.55
C ALA A 67 5.49 5.14 2.69
N ALA A 68 6.77 4.89 2.39
CA ALA A 68 7.80 4.66 3.40
C ALA A 68 7.96 5.86 4.35
N MET A 69 8.03 7.08 3.80
CA MET A 69 8.13 8.32 4.59
C MET A 69 6.89 8.53 5.48
N MET A 70 5.69 8.29 4.96
CA MET A 70 4.44 8.40 5.73
C MET A 70 4.37 7.39 6.88
N GLY A 71 4.94 6.20 6.71
CA GLY A 71 5.06 5.19 7.76
C GLY A 71 6.15 5.50 8.81
N GLY A 72 7.05 6.46 8.53
CA GLY A 72 8.21 6.76 9.38
C GLY A 72 9.45 5.90 9.09
N GLY A 73 9.50 5.23 7.93
CA GLY A 73 10.60 4.36 7.52
C GLY A 73 10.56 2.97 8.17
N ASN A 74 11.69 2.24 8.10
CA ASN A 74 11.85 0.89 8.69
C ASN A 74 10.75 -0.11 8.30
N PHE A 75 10.25 -0.01 7.06
CA PHE A 75 9.14 -0.83 6.54
C PHE A 75 7.84 -0.74 7.35
N VAL A 76 7.67 0.30 8.16
CA VAL A 76 6.38 0.57 8.82
C VAL A 76 5.40 1.01 7.74
N VAL A 77 4.25 0.33 7.68
CA VAL A 77 3.24 0.58 6.66
C VAL A 77 2.29 1.68 7.13
N PRO A 78 2.08 2.77 6.35
CA PRO A 78 1.07 3.77 6.67
C PRO A 78 -0.31 3.15 6.51
N ALA A 79 -1.18 3.42 7.48
CA ALA A 79 -2.42 2.68 7.56
C ALA A 79 -3.52 3.47 8.29
N GLN A 80 -4.77 3.25 7.87
CA GLN A 80 -5.93 4.00 8.36
C GLN A 80 -7.19 3.13 8.33
N CYS A 81 -8.12 3.35 9.27
CA CYS A 81 -9.44 2.74 9.23
C CYS A 81 -10.25 3.29 8.04
N VAL A 82 -10.96 2.41 7.33
CA VAL A 82 -11.75 2.80 6.15
C VAL A 82 -12.81 3.85 6.47
N THR A 83 -13.45 3.75 7.64
CA THR A 83 -14.47 4.71 8.10
C THR A 83 -13.90 6.11 8.30
N ASP A 84 -12.66 6.19 8.80
CA ASP A 84 -11.98 7.46 9.05
C ASP A 84 -11.45 8.05 7.75
N PHE A 85 -10.91 7.20 6.85
CA PHE A 85 -10.52 7.60 5.48
C PHE A 85 -11.68 8.25 4.73
N ILE A 86 -12.85 7.59 4.71
CA ILE A 86 -14.06 8.12 4.06
C ILE A 86 -14.51 9.43 4.72
N SER A 87 -14.34 9.54 6.04
CA SER A 87 -14.73 10.73 6.80
C SER A 87 -13.68 11.84 6.81
N ASN A 88 -12.57 11.68 6.08
CA ASN A 88 -11.41 12.58 6.09
C ASN A 88 -10.90 12.88 7.52
N LYS A 89 -10.78 11.85 8.35
CA LYS A 89 -10.28 11.92 9.73
C LYS A 89 -9.06 11.00 9.87
N LEU A 90 -8.11 11.41 10.70
CA LEU A 90 -6.99 10.56 11.10
C LEU A 90 -7.48 9.50 12.09
N SER A 91 -7.10 8.24 11.85
CA SER A 91 -7.42 7.15 12.78
C SER A 91 -6.66 7.26 14.09
N GLY A 92 -7.36 7.00 15.19
CA GLY A 92 -6.74 6.90 16.52
C GLY A 92 -5.92 5.62 16.69
N TRP A 93 -4.88 5.70 17.52
CA TRP A 93 -4.12 4.53 17.97
C TRP A 93 -5.04 3.59 18.78
N GLY A 94 -5.15 2.33 18.36
CA GLY A 94 -5.92 1.29 19.07
C GLY A 94 -7.01 0.59 18.24
N PHE A 95 -7.47 1.20 17.14
CA PHE A 95 -8.46 0.58 16.24
C PHE A 95 -7.84 -0.12 15.03
N VAL A 96 -6.55 0.10 14.81
CA VAL A 96 -5.83 -0.37 13.64
C VAL A 96 -5.03 -1.62 14.02
N HIS A 97 -5.64 -2.80 13.86
CA HIS A 97 -4.91 -4.07 13.96
C HIS A 97 -4.08 -4.27 12.68
N PRO A 98 -2.78 -4.62 12.77
CA PRO A 98 -1.89 -4.76 11.61
C PRO A 98 -2.49 -5.60 10.48
N ASN A 99 -3.23 -6.66 10.78
CA ASN A 99 -3.76 -7.59 9.77
C ASN A 99 -5.22 -7.33 9.37
N SER A 100 -5.90 -6.31 9.91
CA SER A 100 -7.33 -6.03 9.65
C SER A 100 -7.57 -4.88 8.67
N MET A 101 -6.52 -4.37 8.02
CA MET A 101 -6.61 -3.10 7.29
C MET A 101 -6.85 -3.27 5.80
N SER A 102 -7.69 -2.38 5.28
CA SER A 102 -7.67 -2.01 3.87
C SER A 102 -6.48 -1.10 3.66
N TYR A 103 -5.41 -1.64 3.08
CA TYR A 103 -4.26 -0.85 2.71
C TYR A 103 -4.59 -0.12 1.42
N SER A 104 -4.83 1.19 1.53
CA SER A 104 -4.73 2.07 0.37
C SER A 104 -3.26 2.38 0.17
N LEU A 105 -2.49 1.42 -0.32
CA LEU A 105 -1.24 1.75 -0.99
C LEU A 105 -1.63 2.28 -2.36
N LEU A 106 -1.57 3.59 -2.47
CA LEU A 106 -1.42 4.25 -3.76
C LEU A 106 -0.05 3.83 -4.28
N THR A 107 -0.02 2.75 -5.05
CA THR A 107 1.01 2.45 -6.06
C THR A 107 0.39 2.66 -7.42
#